data_AF-A0A914NN24-F1
#
_entry.id   AF-A0A914NN24-F1
#
_cell.length_a   1.000
_cell.length_b   1.000
_cell.length_c   1.000
_cell.angle_alpha   90.00
_cell.angle_beta   90.00
_cell.angle_gamma   90.00
#
_symmetry.space_group_name_H-M   'P 1'
#
loop_
_entity.id
_entity.type
_entity.pdbx_description
1 polymer ?
#
loop_
_entity_poly.entity_id
_entity_poly.type
_entity_poly.pdbx_seq_one_letter_code
_entity_poly.pdbx_strand_id
1 'polypeptide(L)'
;VYFNTKAFSCSPNHNYAKLLPEAYKDEGCIEKHLREGEGELSICNNFQNVEKISKCDFALWKASKNGEPFWESPWGKGRPGWHIECSAMSMSVCGSKLDIHAGGFDLKFPHHDNEIAQYPLKEVIVVNRDSQFLEDVKLLENYILSEMNVIKLTTSSNRQEYGVNLKAEPNFRLLGARLKGDQKAVTDYLKNKISEDELETFLDDGKIVVLGHELSCEELTVSFTTNKEKDNEDDNQWETATKGKCVVMINTSEDENILAMGLSREVANRIQKLRKKGKLLETDKALVYCFVTPKDSLLAKSLNDNYKNIEQSTGTPLKLEECNFQDKDGFIAESCDQIKGAQLELKLLRLSN
;
A
#
# COMPACT_ATOMS: atom_id res chain seq x y z
N VAL A 1 -9.16 -25.70 -13.29
CA VAL A 1 -8.94 -25.54 -11.83
C VAL A 1 -9.31 -24.12 -11.44
N TYR A 2 -10.20 -23.96 -10.47
CA TYR A 2 -10.71 -22.66 -10.02
C TYR A 2 -10.38 -22.42 -8.56
N PHE A 3 -10.06 -21.17 -8.22
CA PHE A 3 -9.89 -20.74 -6.84
C PHE A 3 -11.27 -20.53 -6.21
N ASN A 4 -11.53 -21.15 -5.04
CA ASN A 4 -12.81 -21.09 -4.37
C ASN A 4 -12.88 -19.85 -3.46
N THR A 5 -13.44 -18.76 -3.97
CA THR A 5 -13.47 -17.48 -3.25
C THR A 5 -14.38 -17.53 -2.03
N LYS A 6 -15.44 -18.34 -2.08
CA LYS A 6 -16.38 -18.49 -0.97
C LYS A 6 -15.72 -19.19 0.23
N ALA A 7 -14.99 -20.28 -0.02
CA ALA A 7 -14.25 -20.99 1.03
C ALA A 7 -13.14 -20.12 1.62
N PHE A 8 -12.47 -19.33 0.77
CA PHE A 8 -11.47 -18.36 1.21
C PHE A 8 -12.08 -17.31 2.15
N SER A 9 -13.18 -16.66 1.77
CA SER A 9 -13.86 -15.67 2.62
C SER A 9 -14.47 -16.24 3.90
N CYS A 10 -14.78 -17.54 3.94
CA CYS A 10 -15.29 -18.20 5.15
C CYS A 10 -14.17 -18.67 6.09
N SER A 11 -12.90 -18.56 5.69
CA SER A 11 -11.76 -18.97 6.51
C SER A 11 -11.36 -17.87 7.49
N PRO A 12 -10.92 -18.22 8.72
CA PRO A 12 -10.48 -17.23 9.70
C PRO A 12 -9.38 -16.34 9.13
N ASN A 13 -9.47 -15.02 9.34
CA ASN A 13 -8.51 -14.02 8.85
C ASN A 13 -8.44 -13.80 7.33
N HIS A 14 -9.35 -14.38 6.54
CA HIS A 14 -9.38 -14.22 5.10
C HIS A 14 -10.66 -13.51 4.64
N ASN A 15 -10.51 -12.43 3.87
CA ASN A 15 -11.61 -11.67 3.27
C ASN A 15 -11.29 -11.43 1.79
N TYR A 16 -12.13 -11.94 0.89
CA TYR A 16 -12.02 -11.69 -0.54
C TYR A 16 -12.57 -10.30 -0.91
N ALA A 17 -12.03 -9.69 -1.97
CA ALA A 17 -12.36 -8.33 -2.43
C ALA A 17 -12.03 -7.24 -1.38
N LYS A 18 -10.83 -7.28 -0.80
CA LYS A 18 -10.37 -6.34 0.23
C LYS A 18 -9.98 -4.95 -0.33
N LEU A 19 -9.51 -4.84 -1.57
CA LEU A 19 -9.20 -3.55 -2.21
C LEU A 19 -10.44 -2.81 -2.74
N LEU A 20 -11.50 -3.55 -3.02
CA LEU A 20 -12.78 -3.07 -3.54
C LEU A 20 -13.96 -3.84 -2.91
N PRO A 21 -14.22 -3.68 -1.60
CA PRO A 21 -15.31 -4.39 -0.91
C PRO A 21 -16.69 -4.12 -1.53
N GLU A 22 -16.87 -2.97 -2.17
CA GLU A 22 -18.09 -2.60 -2.91
C GLU A 22 -18.35 -3.52 -4.10
N ALA A 23 -17.30 -4.08 -4.69
CA ALA A 23 -17.43 -5.04 -5.77
C ALA A 23 -17.99 -6.39 -5.28
N TYR A 24 -18.04 -6.66 -3.97
CA TYR A 24 -18.51 -7.94 -3.41
C TYR A 24 -19.79 -7.82 -2.55
N LYS A 25 -20.49 -6.68 -2.62
CA LYS A 25 -21.71 -6.41 -1.83
C LYS A 25 -22.94 -7.19 -2.29
N ASP A 26 -23.12 -7.35 -3.59
CA ASP A 26 -24.24 -8.08 -4.20
C ASP A 26 -23.83 -8.63 -5.58
N GLU A 27 -24.60 -9.60 -6.09
CA GLU A 27 -24.28 -10.28 -7.36
C GLU A 27 -24.19 -9.32 -8.56
N GLY A 28 -24.95 -8.22 -8.57
CA GLY A 28 -24.93 -7.23 -9.64
C GLY A 28 -23.68 -6.36 -9.60
N CYS A 29 -23.21 -5.98 -8.40
CA CYS A 29 -21.94 -5.29 -8.21
C CYS A 29 -20.74 -6.16 -8.59
N ILE A 30 -20.77 -7.44 -8.21
CA ILE A 30 -19.74 -8.44 -8.58
C ILE A 30 -19.63 -8.53 -10.09
N GLU A 31 -20.76 -8.74 -10.76
CA GLU A 31 -20.82 -8.89 -12.20
C GLU A 31 -20.31 -7.64 -12.94
N LYS A 32 -20.68 -6.46 -12.45
CA LYS A 32 -20.23 -5.19 -13.04
C LYS A 32 -18.72 -5.01 -12.94
N HIS A 33 -18.14 -5.18 -11.76
CA HIS A 33 -16.71 -4.89 -11.56
C HIS A 33 -15.82 -5.99 -12.16
N LEU A 34 -16.28 -7.25 -12.20
CA LEU A 34 -15.60 -8.31 -12.97
C LEU A 34 -15.57 -7.96 -14.47
N ARG A 35 -16.67 -7.42 -15.03
CA ARG A 35 -16.74 -6.97 -16.45
C ARG A 35 -15.80 -5.83 -16.74
N GLU A 36 -15.68 -4.87 -15.83
CA GLU A 36 -14.79 -3.73 -15.98
C GLU A 36 -13.30 -4.16 -15.90
N GLY A 37 -12.95 -5.14 -15.05
CA GLY A 37 -11.55 -5.55 -14.83
C GLY A 37 -11.02 -6.73 -15.66
N GLU A 38 -11.87 -7.68 -16.08
CA GLU A 38 -11.48 -8.79 -16.96
C GLU A 38 -11.86 -8.57 -18.44
N GLY A 39 -12.59 -7.48 -18.73
CA GLY A 39 -13.12 -7.14 -20.06
C GLY A 39 -14.38 -7.93 -20.48
N GLU A 40 -15.22 -7.36 -21.36
CA GLU A 40 -16.51 -7.97 -21.74
C GLU A 40 -16.41 -9.37 -22.36
N LEU A 41 -15.32 -9.65 -23.09
CA LEU A 41 -15.11 -10.91 -23.82
C LEU A 41 -14.77 -12.11 -22.91
N SER A 42 -14.20 -11.88 -21.73
CA SER A 42 -13.84 -12.96 -20.79
C SER A 42 -15.07 -13.52 -20.07
N ILE A 43 -16.14 -12.74 -20.01
CA ILE A 43 -17.31 -13.00 -19.20
C ILE A 43 -18.46 -13.65 -19.99
N CYS A 44 -18.56 -13.38 -21.29
CA CYS A 44 -19.52 -14.05 -22.17
C CYS A 44 -19.39 -15.59 -22.17
N ASN A 45 -18.23 -16.14 -21.78
CA ASN A 45 -18.02 -17.58 -21.61
C ASN A 45 -18.18 -18.07 -20.15
N ASN A 46 -18.19 -17.18 -19.15
CA ASN A 46 -18.17 -17.54 -17.73
C ASN A 46 -19.57 -17.72 -17.13
N PHE A 47 -20.61 -17.10 -17.69
CA PHE A 47 -21.98 -17.16 -17.13
C PHE A 47 -22.73 -18.48 -17.36
N GLN A 48 -22.14 -19.42 -18.11
CA GLN A 48 -22.68 -20.77 -18.30
C GLN A 48 -21.73 -21.88 -17.81
N ASN A 49 -20.63 -21.53 -17.11
CA ASN A 49 -19.66 -22.52 -16.65
C ASN A 49 -20.15 -23.24 -15.38
N VAL A 50 -20.67 -24.45 -15.56
CA VAL A 50 -21.12 -25.38 -14.50
C VAL A 50 -19.97 -25.82 -13.57
N GLU A 51 -18.71 -25.52 -13.94
CA GLU A 51 -17.50 -25.94 -13.22
C GLU A 51 -17.11 -25.04 -12.04
N LYS A 52 -17.67 -23.83 -11.93
CA LYS A 52 -17.38 -22.89 -10.84
C LYS A 52 -18.37 -23.06 -9.68
N ILE A 53 -17.88 -22.99 -8.44
CA ILE A 53 -18.71 -23.09 -7.23
C ILE A 53 -19.34 -21.72 -6.92
N SER A 54 -18.60 -20.65 -7.19
CA SER A 54 -19.05 -19.25 -7.09
C SER A 54 -18.79 -18.51 -8.41
N LYS A 55 -19.64 -17.54 -8.74
CA LYS A 55 -19.46 -16.65 -9.90
C LYS A 55 -18.13 -15.87 -9.85
N CYS A 56 -17.62 -15.66 -8.64
CA CYS A 56 -16.37 -14.95 -8.39
C CYS A 56 -15.13 -15.84 -8.50
N ASP A 57 -15.31 -17.16 -8.62
CA ASP A 57 -14.19 -18.07 -8.75
C ASP A 57 -13.41 -17.76 -10.04
N PHE A 58 -12.11 -17.55 -9.88
CA PHE A 58 -11.20 -17.28 -10.99
C PHE A 58 -10.33 -18.51 -11.27
N ALA A 59 -9.91 -18.66 -12.53
CA ALA A 59 -9.16 -19.84 -12.94
C ALA A 59 -7.70 -19.74 -12.50
N LEU A 60 -7.19 -20.78 -11.85
CA LEU A 60 -5.76 -20.99 -11.62
C LEU A 60 -5.11 -21.74 -12.79
N TRP A 61 -5.87 -22.67 -13.38
CA TRP A 61 -5.44 -23.45 -14.54
C TRP A 61 -6.61 -23.63 -15.50
N LYS A 62 -6.43 -23.21 -16.76
CA LYS A 62 -7.41 -23.32 -17.83
C LYS A 62 -7.01 -24.46 -18.75
N ALA A 63 -7.93 -25.40 -19.01
CA ALA A 63 -7.71 -26.42 -20.03
C ALA A 63 -7.52 -25.76 -21.41
N SER A 64 -6.52 -26.18 -22.16
CA SER A 64 -6.24 -25.62 -23.49
C SER A 64 -7.12 -26.29 -24.54
N LYS A 65 -7.63 -25.50 -25.49
CA LYS A 65 -8.37 -26.03 -26.64
C LYS A 65 -7.42 -26.60 -27.69
N ASN A 66 -7.94 -27.43 -28.59
CA ASN A 66 -7.16 -27.94 -29.71
C ASN A 66 -6.62 -26.78 -30.57
N GLY A 67 -5.31 -26.76 -30.77
CA GLY A 67 -4.61 -25.70 -31.50
C GLY A 67 -4.12 -24.52 -30.65
N GLU A 68 -4.49 -24.45 -29.37
CA GLU A 68 -3.90 -23.49 -28.42
C GLU A 68 -2.59 -24.05 -27.81
N PRO A 69 -1.63 -23.19 -27.45
CA PRO A 69 -0.47 -23.62 -26.67
C PRO A 69 -0.89 -24.23 -25.33
N PHE A 70 -0.16 -25.24 -24.88
CA PHE A 70 -0.42 -25.93 -23.63
C PHE A 70 0.86 -26.44 -22.97
N TRP A 71 0.75 -26.67 -21.67
CA TRP A 71 1.72 -27.38 -20.84
C TRP A 71 1.05 -28.55 -20.15
N GLU A 72 1.84 -29.58 -19.84
CA GLU A 72 1.34 -30.70 -19.02
C GLU A 72 1.27 -30.31 -17.55
N SER A 73 0.24 -30.78 -16.87
CA SER A 73 0.04 -30.57 -15.43
C SER A 73 -0.69 -31.78 -14.83
N PRO A 74 -0.73 -31.93 -13.50
CA PRO A 74 -1.53 -32.96 -12.83
C PRO A 74 -3.02 -32.93 -13.17
N TRP A 75 -3.52 -31.81 -13.69
CA TRP A 75 -4.92 -31.60 -14.09
C TRP A 75 -5.12 -31.67 -15.60
N GLY A 76 -4.14 -32.19 -16.33
CA GLY A 76 -4.15 -32.32 -17.79
C GLY A 76 -3.55 -31.12 -18.52
N LYS A 77 -3.64 -31.17 -19.85
CA LYS A 77 -3.09 -30.15 -20.75
C LYS A 77 -3.80 -28.83 -20.60
N GLY A 78 -3.06 -27.76 -20.34
CA GLY A 78 -3.64 -26.45 -20.15
C GLY A 78 -2.64 -25.33 -20.07
N ARG A 79 -3.08 -24.20 -19.55
CA ARG A 79 -2.31 -22.97 -19.39
C ARG A 79 -2.68 -22.29 -18.07
N PRO A 80 -1.75 -21.52 -17.47
CA PRO A 80 -2.03 -20.79 -16.25
C PRO A 80 -3.14 -19.75 -16.47
N GLY A 81 -3.79 -19.39 -15.36
CA GLY A 81 -4.68 -18.24 -15.31
C GLY A 81 -3.91 -16.94 -15.05
N TRP A 82 -4.41 -15.83 -15.58
CA TRP A 82 -3.75 -14.53 -15.56
C TRP A 82 -3.23 -14.11 -14.17
N HIS A 83 -4.04 -14.26 -13.11
CA HIS A 83 -3.66 -13.84 -11.76
C HIS A 83 -2.59 -14.73 -11.11
N ILE A 84 -2.60 -16.05 -11.39
CA ILE A 84 -1.64 -16.98 -10.75
C ILE A 84 -0.23 -16.85 -11.36
N GLU A 85 -0.12 -16.30 -12.57
CA GLU A 85 1.16 -16.03 -13.23
C GLU A 85 1.96 -15.00 -12.43
N CYS A 86 1.36 -13.84 -12.10
CA CYS A 86 1.99 -12.78 -11.32
C CYS A 86 2.36 -13.26 -9.90
N SER A 87 1.48 -14.00 -9.23
CA SER A 87 1.76 -14.54 -7.89
C SER A 87 2.91 -15.57 -7.90
N ALA A 88 2.95 -16.47 -8.89
CA ALA A 88 4.01 -17.48 -8.97
C ALA A 88 5.36 -16.88 -9.32
N MET A 89 5.40 -15.92 -10.27
CA MET A 89 6.64 -15.25 -10.67
C MET A 89 7.19 -14.36 -9.55
N SER A 90 6.35 -13.51 -8.95
CA SER A 90 6.78 -12.63 -7.85
C SER A 90 7.27 -13.43 -6.65
N MET A 91 6.57 -14.51 -6.27
CA MET A 91 7.02 -15.36 -5.16
C MET A 91 8.33 -16.10 -5.45
N SER A 92 8.53 -16.55 -6.70
CA SER A 92 9.77 -17.23 -7.10
C SER A 92 10.98 -16.29 -7.11
N VAL A 93 10.79 -15.00 -7.38
CA VAL A 93 11.89 -14.02 -7.51
C VAL A 93 12.14 -13.28 -6.21
N CYS A 94 11.07 -12.84 -5.52
CA CYS A 94 11.14 -11.98 -4.35
C CYS A 94 10.88 -12.72 -3.03
N GLY A 95 10.45 -13.98 -3.09
CA GLY A 95 10.10 -14.79 -1.91
C GLY A 95 8.66 -14.59 -1.46
N SER A 96 8.35 -15.04 -0.24
CA SER A 96 6.98 -15.03 0.30
C SER A 96 6.46 -13.64 0.72
N LYS A 97 7.30 -12.60 0.64
CA LYS A 97 6.95 -11.22 0.97
C LYS A 97 7.56 -10.29 -0.07
N LEU A 98 6.76 -9.33 -0.52
CA LEU A 98 7.13 -8.32 -1.50
C LEU A 98 6.85 -6.95 -0.87
N ASP A 99 7.85 -6.07 -0.85
CA ASP A 99 7.73 -4.78 -0.18
C ASP A 99 6.85 -3.79 -0.97
N ILE A 100 6.84 -3.88 -2.32
CA ILE A 100 6.05 -3.02 -3.22
C ILE A 100 5.50 -3.87 -4.37
N HIS A 101 4.17 -3.81 -4.57
CA HIS A 101 3.48 -4.38 -5.74
C HIS A 101 2.63 -3.28 -6.39
N ALA A 102 2.95 -2.91 -7.64
CA ALA A 102 2.33 -1.78 -8.34
C ALA A 102 1.80 -2.17 -9.73
N GLY A 103 0.88 -1.36 -10.25
CA GLY A 103 0.27 -1.52 -11.57
C GLY A 103 -0.79 -0.45 -11.87
N GLY A 104 -1.40 -0.49 -13.06
CA GLY A 104 -2.45 0.46 -13.47
C GLY A 104 -3.71 0.41 -12.59
N PHE A 105 -4.51 1.49 -12.57
CA PHE A 105 -5.72 1.57 -11.75
C PHE A 105 -6.75 0.49 -12.09
N ASP A 106 -6.85 0.12 -13.37
CA ASP A 106 -7.67 -0.97 -13.90
C ASP A 106 -7.29 -2.34 -13.30
N LEU A 107 -6.04 -2.51 -12.90
CA LEU A 107 -5.59 -3.72 -12.22
C LEU A 107 -6.03 -3.77 -10.76
N LYS A 108 -6.57 -2.70 -10.16
CA LYS A 108 -7.00 -2.71 -8.76
C LYS A 108 -8.01 -3.82 -8.42
N PHE A 109 -8.98 -4.11 -9.30
CA PHE A 109 -9.92 -5.23 -9.14
C PHE A 109 -10.32 -5.79 -10.51
N PRO A 110 -10.39 -7.12 -10.69
CA PRO A 110 -10.11 -8.14 -9.69
C PRO A 110 -8.62 -8.45 -9.52
N HIS A 111 -7.74 -7.91 -10.38
CA HIS A 111 -6.35 -8.38 -10.50
C HIS A 111 -5.54 -8.23 -9.21
N HIS A 112 -5.30 -7.00 -8.74
CA HIS A 112 -4.62 -6.73 -7.49
C HIS A 112 -5.50 -7.04 -6.28
N ASP A 113 -6.82 -7.09 -6.35
CA ASP A 113 -7.64 -7.46 -5.18
C ASP A 113 -7.54 -8.95 -4.86
N ASN A 114 -7.35 -9.74 -5.91
CA ASN A 114 -6.93 -11.12 -5.78
C ASN A 114 -5.46 -11.23 -5.31
N GLU A 115 -4.70 -10.13 -5.27
CA GLU A 115 -3.30 -10.04 -4.80
C GLU A 115 -3.11 -9.31 -3.44
N ILE A 116 -3.91 -8.30 -3.10
CA ILE A 116 -3.73 -7.35 -1.98
C ILE A 116 -4.86 -7.49 -0.99
N ALA A 117 -4.43 -7.57 0.25
CA ALA A 117 -5.25 -7.51 1.43
C ALA A 117 -4.74 -6.45 2.42
N GLN A 118 -4.25 -5.24 2.05
CA GLN A 118 -3.62 -4.23 2.98
C GLN A 118 -3.73 -2.72 2.53
N TYR A 119 -3.68 -1.74 3.48
CA TYR A 119 -4.04 -0.27 3.45
C TYR A 119 -2.83 0.72 3.23
N PRO A 120 -3.03 2.05 2.95
CA PRO A 120 -1.96 3.07 2.87
C PRO A 120 -1.31 3.43 4.21
N LEU A 121 -0.07 3.94 4.16
CA LEU A 121 0.79 4.22 5.33
C LEU A 121 0.99 5.72 5.60
N LYS A 122 1.28 6.08 6.85
CA LYS A 122 1.31 7.49 7.29
C LYS A 122 2.59 8.23 6.93
N GLU A 123 3.74 7.66 7.27
CA GLU A 123 5.02 8.34 7.08
C GLU A 123 6.15 7.32 6.94
N VAL A 124 7.15 7.67 6.13
CA VAL A 124 8.43 6.98 6.05
C VAL A 124 9.52 7.96 6.47
N ILE A 125 10.43 7.50 7.33
CA ILE A 125 11.61 8.24 7.77
C ILE A 125 12.85 7.49 7.29
N VAL A 126 13.75 8.19 6.60
CA VAL A 126 15.04 7.66 6.17
C VAL A 126 16.13 8.38 6.94
N VAL A 127 16.91 7.62 7.71
CA VAL A 127 18.01 8.11 8.51
C VAL A 127 19.33 7.63 7.92
N ASN A 128 20.21 8.57 7.56
CA ASN A 128 21.54 8.29 7.04
C ASN A 128 22.50 9.43 7.41
N ARG A 129 23.77 9.13 7.65
CA ARG A 129 24.81 10.13 7.92
C ARG A 129 25.19 10.93 6.68
N ASP A 130 25.10 10.33 5.51
CA ASP A 130 25.52 10.94 4.25
C ASP A 130 24.45 11.93 3.73
N SER A 131 24.77 13.22 3.76
CA SER A 131 23.87 14.27 3.28
C SER A 131 23.54 14.15 1.79
N GLN A 132 24.50 13.72 0.96
CA GLN A 132 24.26 13.55 -0.47
C GLN A 132 23.25 12.41 -0.71
N PHE A 133 23.39 11.31 0.04
CA PHE A 133 22.41 10.22 -0.01
C PHE A 133 21.00 10.70 0.38
N LEU A 134 20.88 11.52 1.42
CA LEU A 134 19.58 12.05 1.85
C LEU A 134 18.98 12.99 0.79
N GLU A 135 19.80 13.82 0.14
CA GLU A 135 19.38 14.64 -0.98
C GLU A 135 18.92 13.79 -2.17
N ASP A 136 19.64 12.73 -2.52
CA ASP A 136 19.27 11.80 -3.59
C ASP A 136 17.94 11.10 -3.28
N VAL A 137 17.71 10.69 -2.02
CA VAL A 137 16.42 10.15 -1.57
C VAL A 137 15.32 11.19 -1.69
N LYS A 138 15.58 12.45 -1.35
CA LYS A 138 14.61 13.54 -1.52
C LYS A 138 14.31 13.85 -2.98
N LEU A 139 15.28 13.72 -3.90
CA LEU A 139 15.03 13.83 -5.33
C LEU A 139 14.03 12.76 -5.83
N LEU A 140 14.00 11.61 -5.17
CA LEU A 140 13.07 10.51 -5.45
C LEU A 140 11.76 10.59 -4.64
N GLU A 141 11.51 11.67 -3.90
CA GLU A 141 10.36 11.78 -2.98
C GLU A 141 9.02 11.48 -3.66
N ASN A 142 8.75 12.08 -4.81
CA ASN A 142 7.48 11.84 -5.52
C ASN A 142 7.31 10.37 -5.92
N TYR A 143 8.39 9.71 -6.33
CA TYR A 143 8.38 8.30 -6.69
C TYR A 143 8.18 7.42 -5.44
N ILE A 144 8.86 7.73 -4.34
CA ILE A 144 8.74 7.00 -3.07
C ILE A 144 7.31 7.12 -2.52
N LEU A 145 6.74 8.33 -2.50
CA LEU A 145 5.38 8.57 -2.02
C LEU A 145 4.32 7.84 -2.87
N SER A 146 4.51 7.82 -4.21
CA SER A 146 3.58 7.13 -5.11
C SER A 146 3.70 5.61 -5.01
N GLU A 147 4.91 5.07 -5.06
CA GLU A 147 5.15 3.62 -5.09
C GLU A 147 4.86 2.97 -3.74
N MET A 148 5.23 3.63 -2.63
CA MET A 148 4.97 3.10 -1.29
C MET A 148 3.55 3.39 -0.78
N ASN A 149 2.77 4.22 -1.48
CA ASN A 149 1.45 4.68 -1.03
C ASN A 149 1.50 5.25 0.40
N VAL A 150 2.48 6.13 0.63
CA VAL A 150 2.79 6.80 1.91
C VAL A 150 2.49 8.30 1.77
N ILE A 151 2.00 8.94 2.83
CA ILE A 151 1.62 10.36 2.80
C ILE A 151 2.81 11.31 2.92
N LYS A 152 3.84 10.93 3.69
CA LYS A 152 4.98 11.80 3.98
C LYS A 152 6.31 11.03 3.98
N LEU A 153 7.33 11.66 3.42
CA LEU A 153 8.72 11.21 3.47
C LEU A 153 9.55 12.22 4.27
N THR A 154 10.21 11.77 5.33
CA THR A 154 11.14 12.56 6.12
C THR A 154 12.54 11.97 5.98
N THR A 155 13.55 12.83 5.80
CA THR A 155 14.95 12.43 5.73
C THR A 155 15.71 13.15 6.83
N SER A 156 16.57 12.44 7.57
CA SER A 156 17.33 13.06 8.66
C SER A 156 18.72 12.45 8.81
N SER A 157 19.70 13.30 9.14
CA SER A 157 21.03 12.88 9.59
C SER A 157 21.12 12.77 11.10
N ASN A 158 20.11 13.25 11.84
CA ASN A 158 20.06 13.21 13.29
C ASN A 158 19.62 11.83 13.79
N ARG A 159 20.59 10.94 13.97
CA ARG A 159 20.35 9.55 14.40
C ARG A 159 19.74 9.44 15.80
N GLN A 160 20.16 10.31 16.70
CA GLN A 160 19.77 10.30 18.11
C GLN A 160 18.28 10.61 18.29
N GLU A 161 17.73 11.50 17.45
CA GLU A 161 16.29 11.83 17.43
C GLU A 161 15.40 10.60 17.22
N TYR A 162 15.89 9.61 16.48
CA TYR A 162 15.15 8.39 16.12
C TYR A 162 15.65 7.14 16.86
N GLY A 163 16.44 7.29 17.91
CA GLY A 163 16.96 6.16 18.70
C GLY A 163 17.89 5.22 17.92
N VAL A 164 18.56 5.75 16.89
CA VAL A 164 19.50 5.00 16.03
C VAL A 164 20.92 5.10 16.60
N ASN A 165 21.44 3.96 17.05
CA ASN A 165 22.77 3.84 17.65
C ASN A 165 23.78 3.21 16.69
N LEU A 166 25.07 3.42 16.94
CA LEU A 166 26.17 2.80 16.18
C LEU A 166 26.53 1.43 16.75
N LYS A 167 26.87 0.49 15.87
CA LYS A 167 27.35 -0.83 16.22
C LYS A 167 28.62 -1.17 15.44
N ALA A 168 29.64 -1.59 16.19
CA ALA A 168 30.89 -2.09 15.64
C ALA A 168 30.72 -3.52 15.08
N GLU A 169 31.11 -3.73 13.84
CA GLU A 169 31.14 -5.02 13.16
C GLU A 169 32.59 -5.41 12.80
N PRO A 170 33.29 -6.10 13.70
CA PRO A 170 34.66 -6.55 13.45
C PRO A 170 34.72 -7.67 12.39
N ASN A 171 35.66 -7.55 11.46
CA ASN A 171 35.99 -8.60 10.51
C ASN A 171 36.89 -9.65 11.18
N PHE A 172 36.27 -10.66 11.80
CA PHE A 172 36.96 -11.71 12.55
C PHE A 172 38.06 -12.42 11.76
N ARG A 173 37.91 -12.54 10.43
CA ARG A 173 38.89 -13.24 9.58
C ARG A 173 40.18 -12.44 9.46
N LEU A 174 40.08 -11.16 9.15
CA LEU A 174 41.25 -10.28 9.00
C LEU A 174 41.90 -10.01 10.37
N LEU A 175 41.07 -9.72 11.38
CA LEU A 175 41.54 -9.48 12.74
C LEU A 175 42.25 -10.69 13.33
N GLY A 176 41.74 -11.91 13.11
CA GLY A 176 42.37 -13.12 13.61
C GLY A 176 43.72 -13.41 12.95
N ALA A 177 43.84 -13.16 11.64
CA ALA A 177 45.10 -13.34 10.91
C ALA A 177 46.20 -12.37 11.40
N ARG A 178 45.83 -11.11 11.70
CA ARG A 178 46.77 -10.07 12.12
C ARG A 178 47.06 -10.09 13.62
N LEU A 179 46.02 -10.09 14.46
CA LEU A 179 46.13 -9.89 15.91
C LEU A 179 46.41 -11.18 16.68
N LYS A 180 46.18 -12.36 16.08
CA LYS A 180 46.42 -13.67 16.69
C LYS A 180 45.82 -13.76 18.11
N GLY A 181 46.66 -13.77 19.15
CA GLY A 181 46.24 -13.88 20.55
C GLY A 181 45.44 -12.68 21.06
N ASP A 182 45.69 -11.49 20.50
CA ASP A 182 45.07 -10.24 20.96
C ASP A 182 43.66 -10.02 20.37
N GLN A 183 43.26 -10.84 19.38
CA GLN A 183 41.96 -10.75 18.72
C GLN A 183 40.80 -10.76 19.73
N LYS A 184 40.88 -11.63 20.75
CA LYS A 184 39.80 -11.78 21.73
C LYS A 184 39.59 -10.50 22.54
N ALA A 185 40.68 -9.85 22.95
CA ALA A 185 40.62 -8.62 23.73
C ALA A 185 40.09 -7.45 22.88
N VAL A 186 40.57 -7.31 21.64
CA VAL A 186 40.10 -6.25 20.72
C VAL A 186 38.63 -6.43 20.36
N THR A 187 38.19 -7.66 20.07
CA THR A 187 36.79 -7.96 19.76
C THR A 187 35.87 -7.67 20.95
N ASP A 188 36.29 -8.03 22.17
CA ASP A 188 35.52 -7.76 23.39
C ASP A 188 35.34 -6.25 23.62
N TYR A 189 36.40 -5.48 23.39
CA TYR A 189 36.33 -4.02 23.46
C TYR A 189 35.34 -3.45 22.44
N LEU A 190 35.45 -3.86 21.16
CA LEU A 190 34.56 -3.41 20.09
C LEU A 190 33.08 -3.76 20.33
N LYS A 191 32.78 -4.88 21.00
CA LYS A 191 31.39 -5.28 21.27
C LYS A 191 30.80 -4.63 22.51
N ASN A 192 31.60 -4.43 23.56
CA ASN A 192 31.09 -4.18 24.90
C ASN A 192 31.57 -2.87 25.53
N LYS A 193 32.62 -2.24 25.00
CA LYS A 193 33.29 -1.10 25.65
C LYS A 193 33.50 0.13 24.76
N ILE A 194 33.42 -0.03 23.45
CA ILE A 194 33.57 1.09 22.52
C ILE A 194 32.42 2.09 22.70
N SER A 195 32.76 3.38 22.70
CA SER A 195 31.79 4.48 22.76
C SER A 195 31.26 4.86 21.37
N GLU A 196 30.13 5.56 21.32
CA GLU A 196 29.65 6.11 20.04
C GLU A 196 30.61 7.17 19.48
N ASP A 197 31.19 8.02 20.32
CA ASP A 197 32.14 9.07 19.91
C ASP A 197 33.37 8.47 19.21
N GLU A 198 33.85 7.32 19.69
CA GLU A 198 34.93 6.56 19.06
C GLU A 198 34.53 6.02 17.69
N LEU A 199 33.30 5.50 17.55
CA LEU A 199 32.78 5.03 16.26
C LEU A 199 32.50 6.18 15.29
N GLU A 200 32.10 7.36 15.78
CA GLU A 200 31.96 8.56 14.97
C GLU A 200 33.31 9.02 14.44
N THR A 201 34.32 9.07 15.32
CA THR A 201 35.70 9.39 14.95
C THR A 201 36.24 8.41 13.90
N PHE A 202 35.99 7.11 14.08
CA PHE A 202 36.37 6.08 13.10
C PHE A 202 35.71 6.30 11.73
N LEU A 203 34.44 6.73 11.71
CA LEU A 203 33.71 7.00 10.49
C LEU A 203 34.21 8.25 9.75
N ASP A 204 34.80 9.22 10.45
CA ASP A 204 35.43 10.41 9.86
C ASP A 204 36.86 10.14 9.40
N ASP A 205 37.68 9.52 10.26
CA ASP A 205 39.12 9.34 10.03
C ASP A 205 39.44 8.06 9.22
N GLY A 206 38.50 7.12 9.16
CA GLY A 206 38.68 5.80 8.54
C GLY A 206 39.61 4.85 9.30
N LYS A 207 40.06 5.27 10.49
CA LYS A 207 41.00 4.56 11.36
C LYS A 207 40.67 4.78 12.83
N ILE A 208 40.93 3.77 13.66
CA ILE A 208 40.76 3.87 15.11
C ILE A 208 41.83 3.03 15.81
N VAL A 209 42.31 3.50 16.96
CA VAL A 209 43.27 2.75 17.79
C VAL A 209 42.53 2.09 18.94
N VAL A 210 42.45 0.77 18.94
CA VAL A 210 41.81 -0.03 20.00
C VAL A 210 42.86 -0.89 20.69
N LEU A 211 43.03 -0.69 22.00
CA LEU A 211 44.01 -1.42 22.83
C LEU A 211 45.45 -1.39 22.25
N GLY A 212 45.84 -0.28 21.61
CA GLY A 212 47.16 -0.12 20.99
C GLY A 212 47.28 -0.65 19.55
N HIS A 213 46.20 -1.15 18.97
CA HIS A 213 46.17 -1.61 17.58
C HIS A 213 45.36 -0.65 16.70
N GLU A 214 45.99 -0.14 15.63
CA GLU A 214 45.28 0.61 14.58
C GLU A 214 44.42 -0.35 13.75
N LEU A 215 43.14 -0.03 13.61
CA LEU A 215 42.12 -0.72 12.82
C LEU A 215 41.71 0.15 11.64
N SER A 216 41.52 -0.47 10.47
CA SER A 216 41.07 0.20 9.24
C SER A 216 39.65 -0.19 8.85
N CYS A 217 39.09 0.49 7.83
CA CYS A 217 37.78 0.17 7.23
C CYS A 217 37.63 -1.27 6.70
N GLU A 218 38.74 -1.97 6.41
CA GLU A 218 38.69 -3.38 5.99
C GLU A 218 38.44 -4.32 7.18
N GLU A 219 38.93 -3.93 8.35
CA GLU A 219 38.92 -4.73 9.57
C GLU A 219 37.73 -4.43 10.49
N LEU A 220 37.16 -3.23 10.37
CA LEU A 220 36.04 -2.76 11.17
C LEU A 220 35.03 -2.05 10.28
N THR A 221 33.78 -2.49 10.32
CA THR A 221 32.64 -1.79 9.72
C THR A 221 31.74 -1.26 10.83
N VAL A 222 31.05 -0.14 10.58
CA VAL A 222 30.04 0.39 11.50
C VAL A 222 28.67 0.28 10.84
N SER A 223 27.74 -0.38 11.53
CA SER A 223 26.35 -0.48 11.13
C SER A 223 25.46 0.29 12.11
N PHE A 224 24.24 0.57 11.70
CA PHE A 224 23.23 1.17 12.57
C PHE A 224 22.41 0.08 13.27
N THR A 225 21.97 0.36 14.50
CA THR A 225 21.06 -0.50 15.27
C THR A 225 20.04 0.36 15.99
N THR A 226 18.85 -0.15 16.21
CA THR A 226 17.84 0.52 17.02
C THR A 226 17.62 -0.27 18.31
N ASN A 227 17.29 0.42 19.40
CA ASN A 227 16.97 -0.21 20.67
C ASN A 227 15.56 -0.83 20.61
N LYS A 228 15.36 -1.93 19.87
CA LYS A 228 14.09 -2.69 19.87
C LYS A 228 13.84 -3.46 21.18
N GLU A 229 14.69 -3.31 22.19
CA GLU A 229 14.53 -3.91 23.51
C GLU A 229 14.20 -2.83 24.55
N LYS A 230 12.94 -2.40 24.55
CA LYS A 230 12.20 -2.00 25.75
C LYS A 230 10.74 -1.81 25.36
N ASP A 231 9.88 -2.58 26.02
CA ASP A 231 8.42 -2.48 26.02
C ASP A 231 7.96 -1.04 26.31
N ASN A 232 7.97 -0.18 25.29
CA ASN A 232 7.21 1.06 25.27
C ASN A 232 5.99 0.78 24.38
N GLU A 233 4.79 0.86 24.95
CA GLU A 233 3.53 0.63 24.23
C GLU A 233 3.33 1.56 23.01
N ASP A 234 4.09 2.66 22.92
CA ASP A 234 4.13 3.57 21.77
C ASP A 234 4.97 3.07 20.57
N ASP A 235 5.86 2.09 20.76
CA ASP A 235 6.78 1.59 19.72
C ASP A 235 6.10 0.62 18.74
N ASN A 236 4.86 0.20 19.03
CA ASN A 236 4.04 -0.63 18.15
C ASN A 236 3.58 0.07 16.85
N GLN A 237 3.92 1.36 16.69
CA GLN A 237 3.50 2.15 15.53
C GLN A 237 4.56 2.23 14.43
N TRP A 238 5.84 1.95 14.73
CA TRP A 238 6.95 2.15 13.80
C TRP A 238 7.67 0.86 13.44
N GLU A 239 7.56 0.46 12.18
CA GLU A 239 8.34 -0.65 11.64
C GLU A 239 9.69 -0.16 11.14
N THR A 240 10.78 -0.70 11.70
CA THR A 240 12.14 -0.24 11.42
C THR A 240 12.99 -1.34 10.79
N ALA A 241 13.63 -1.00 9.67
CA ALA A 241 14.59 -1.83 8.97
C ALA A 241 15.94 -1.10 8.84
N THR A 242 17.03 -1.86 9.00
CA THR A 242 18.39 -1.32 8.95
C THR A 242 19.25 -2.10 7.97
N LYS A 243 19.96 -1.39 7.08
CA LYS A 243 20.93 -1.99 6.16
C LYS A 243 22.18 -1.12 6.08
N GLY A 244 23.28 -1.60 6.68
CA GLY A 244 24.54 -0.86 6.74
C GLY A 244 24.38 0.46 7.48
N LYS A 245 24.57 1.58 6.77
CA LYS A 245 24.48 2.97 7.29
C LYS A 245 23.13 3.64 6.99
N CYS A 246 22.12 2.88 6.58
CA CYS A 246 20.79 3.40 6.29
C CYS A 246 19.78 2.73 7.21
N VAL A 247 18.94 3.54 7.85
CA VAL A 247 17.77 3.10 8.62
C VAL A 247 16.53 3.66 7.94
N VAL A 248 15.52 2.81 7.77
CA VAL A 248 14.20 3.20 7.26
C VAL A 248 13.18 2.83 8.33
N MET A 249 12.37 3.79 8.72
CA MET A 249 11.29 3.64 9.70
C MET A 249 9.96 3.96 9.02
N ILE A 250 8.93 3.15 9.27
CA ILE A 250 7.63 3.28 8.64
C ILE A 250 6.57 3.38 9.72
N ASN A 251 5.75 4.43 9.66
CA ASN A 251 4.62 4.58 10.55
C ASN A 251 3.42 3.77 10.03
N THR A 252 3.07 2.75 10.80
CA THR A 252 1.96 1.82 10.59
C THR A 252 0.73 2.13 11.45
N SER A 253 0.76 3.20 12.24
CA SER A 253 -0.40 3.65 13.03
C SER A 253 -1.61 3.92 12.15
N GLU A 254 -2.79 3.53 12.65
CA GLU A 254 -4.06 3.95 12.07
C GLU A 254 -4.31 5.43 12.40
N ASP A 255 -4.59 6.24 11.38
CA ASP A 255 -4.88 7.67 11.54
C ASP A 255 -6.25 7.98 10.95
N GLU A 256 -7.10 8.65 11.74
CA GLU A 256 -8.45 9.05 11.34
C GLU A 256 -8.46 9.93 10.08
N ASN A 257 -7.40 10.70 9.82
CA ASN A 257 -7.28 11.51 8.61
C ASN A 257 -7.05 10.65 7.36
N ILE A 258 -6.32 9.54 7.48
CA ILE A 258 -6.08 8.59 6.38
C ILE A 258 -7.38 7.87 6.04
N LEU A 259 -8.14 7.49 7.06
CA LEU A 259 -9.48 6.97 6.91
C LEU A 259 -10.42 8.00 6.26
N ALA A 260 -10.35 9.27 6.68
CA ALA A 260 -11.13 10.36 6.12
C ALA A 260 -10.78 10.64 4.65
N MET A 261 -9.50 10.60 4.25
CA MET A 261 -9.09 10.72 2.84
C MET A 261 -9.63 9.56 1.99
N GLY A 262 -9.61 8.34 2.52
CA GLY A 262 -10.22 7.18 1.86
C GLY A 262 -11.72 7.36 1.63
N LEU A 263 -12.43 7.89 2.63
CA LEU A 263 -13.87 8.20 2.53
C LEU A 263 -14.15 9.31 1.50
N SER A 264 -13.34 10.36 1.47
CA SER A 264 -13.46 11.45 0.48
C SER A 264 -13.28 10.94 -0.96
N ARG A 265 -12.31 10.05 -1.19
CA ARG A 265 -12.12 9.39 -2.49
C ARG A 265 -13.33 8.53 -2.87
N GLU A 266 -13.93 7.84 -1.90
CA GLU A 266 -15.13 7.04 -2.14
C GLU A 266 -16.30 7.94 -2.57
N VAL A 267 -16.54 9.07 -1.88
CA VAL A 267 -17.57 10.05 -2.29
C VAL A 267 -17.30 10.57 -3.71
N ALA A 268 -16.06 10.95 -4.03
CA ALA A 268 -15.68 11.42 -5.37
C ALA A 268 -16.00 10.37 -6.44
N ASN A 269 -15.67 9.10 -6.19
CA ASN A 269 -16.00 7.99 -7.09
C ASN A 269 -17.50 7.83 -7.29
N ARG A 270 -18.31 7.98 -6.22
CA ARG A 270 -19.78 7.93 -6.31
C ARG A 270 -20.32 9.06 -7.17
N ILE A 271 -19.79 10.27 -7.03
CA ILE A 271 -20.16 11.42 -7.86
C ILE A 271 -19.84 11.17 -9.33
N GLN A 272 -18.65 10.67 -9.64
CA GLN A 272 -18.28 10.34 -11.03
C GLN A 272 -19.17 9.23 -11.61
N LYS A 273 -19.48 8.19 -10.83
CA LYS A 273 -20.45 7.14 -11.23
C LYS A 273 -21.84 7.73 -11.46
N LEU A 274 -22.26 8.68 -10.64
CA LEU A 274 -23.54 9.37 -10.77
C LEU A 274 -23.60 10.24 -12.03
N ARG A 275 -22.52 10.95 -12.38
CA ARG A 275 -22.41 11.67 -13.66
C ARG A 275 -22.57 10.76 -14.87
N LYS A 276 -21.92 9.59 -14.84
CA LYS A 276 -22.06 8.56 -15.89
C LYS A 276 -23.52 8.07 -15.98
N LYS A 277 -24.17 7.81 -14.84
CA LYS A 277 -25.59 7.43 -14.78
C LYS A 277 -26.51 8.51 -15.35
N GLY A 278 -26.20 9.78 -15.07
CA GLY A 278 -26.89 10.96 -15.64
C GLY A 278 -26.53 11.27 -17.09
N LYS A 279 -25.70 10.44 -17.75
CA LYS A 279 -25.24 10.61 -19.14
C LYS A 279 -24.59 11.98 -19.41
N LEU A 280 -23.88 12.52 -18.43
CA LEU A 280 -23.13 13.77 -18.58
C LEU A 280 -21.77 13.52 -19.24
N LEU A 281 -21.38 14.42 -20.14
CA LEU A 281 -20.03 14.52 -20.67
C LEU A 281 -19.14 15.26 -19.67
N GLU A 282 -17.81 15.19 -19.87
CA GLU A 282 -16.84 15.89 -19.02
C GLU A 282 -17.00 17.41 -19.06
N THR A 283 -17.44 17.95 -20.21
CA THR A 283 -17.69 19.38 -20.40
C THR A 283 -19.02 19.86 -19.83
N ASP A 284 -19.93 18.95 -19.46
CA ASP A 284 -21.24 19.34 -18.96
C ASP A 284 -21.15 19.88 -17.53
N LYS A 285 -21.71 21.07 -17.31
CA LYS A 285 -21.85 21.64 -15.97
C LYS A 285 -22.95 20.91 -15.21
N ALA A 286 -22.66 20.55 -13.96
CA ALA A 286 -23.60 19.88 -13.09
C ALA A 286 -23.35 20.26 -11.64
N LEU A 287 -24.34 20.00 -10.79
CA LEU A 287 -24.31 20.26 -9.36
C LEU A 287 -24.75 18.99 -8.63
N VAL A 288 -24.03 18.60 -7.58
CA VAL A 288 -24.41 17.45 -6.75
C VAL A 288 -24.82 17.92 -5.37
N TYR A 289 -26.02 17.52 -4.95
CA TYR A 289 -26.45 17.59 -3.56
C TYR A 289 -26.01 16.31 -2.85
N CYS A 290 -25.39 16.47 -1.69
CA CYS A 290 -24.78 15.37 -0.93
C CYS A 290 -25.29 15.39 0.50
N PHE A 291 -25.86 14.27 0.95
CA PHE A 291 -26.43 14.10 2.27
C PHE A 291 -25.81 12.90 2.96
N VAL A 292 -25.44 13.07 4.23
CA VAL A 292 -24.91 11.99 5.04
C VAL A 292 -25.74 11.83 6.31
N THR A 293 -26.18 10.61 6.59
CA THR A 293 -26.90 10.24 7.82
C THR A 293 -26.18 9.09 8.53
N PRO A 294 -25.81 9.22 9.81
CA PRO A 294 -26.04 10.37 10.69
C PRO A 294 -25.00 11.51 10.48
N LYS A 295 -25.38 12.75 10.83
CA LYS A 295 -24.60 13.98 10.56
C LYS A 295 -23.28 14.07 11.36
N ASP A 296 -23.13 13.27 12.40
CA ASP A 296 -21.95 13.16 13.26
C ASP A 296 -20.98 12.03 12.86
N SER A 297 -21.33 11.26 11.82
CA SER A 297 -20.50 10.16 11.32
C SER A 297 -19.13 10.62 10.81
N LEU A 298 -18.16 9.71 10.79
CA LEU A 298 -16.83 9.95 10.23
C LEU A 298 -16.91 10.38 8.75
N LEU A 299 -17.86 9.84 8.00
CA LEU A 299 -18.13 10.21 6.61
C LEU A 299 -18.64 11.65 6.49
N ALA A 300 -19.55 12.08 7.36
CA ALA A 300 -20.07 13.45 7.35
C ALA A 300 -18.97 14.47 7.69
N LYS A 301 -18.11 14.16 8.68
CA LYS A 301 -16.94 14.98 9.02
C LYS A 301 -15.95 15.04 7.85
N SER A 302 -15.53 13.88 7.34
CA SER A 302 -14.63 13.75 6.18
C SER A 302 -15.11 14.56 4.96
N LEU A 303 -16.41 14.48 4.66
CA LEU A 303 -17.04 15.22 3.57
C LEU A 303 -16.96 16.74 3.79
N ASN A 304 -17.33 17.22 4.98
CA ASN A 304 -17.26 18.64 5.33
C ASN A 304 -15.83 19.19 5.27
N ASP A 305 -14.84 18.40 5.70
CA ASP A 305 -13.45 18.83 5.74
C ASP A 305 -12.81 18.83 4.33
N ASN A 306 -13.27 17.96 3.42
CA ASN A 306 -12.63 17.73 2.12
C ASN A 306 -13.49 18.07 0.89
N TYR A 307 -14.67 18.68 1.04
CA TYR A 307 -15.59 18.87 -0.09
C TYR A 307 -14.94 19.62 -1.27
N LYS A 308 -14.09 20.62 -1.02
CA LYS A 308 -13.37 21.35 -2.09
C LYS A 308 -12.45 20.45 -2.92
N ASN A 309 -11.78 19.49 -2.28
CA ASN A 309 -10.93 18.52 -2.96
C ASN A 309 -11.78 17.55 -3.81
N ILE A 310 -12.97 17.20 -3.31
CA ILE A 310 -13.94 16.40 -4.06
C ILE A 310 -14.48 17.19 -5.26
N GLU A 311 -14.80 18.47 -5.11
CA GLU A 311 -15.22 19.33 -6.22
C GLU A 311 -14.15 19.42 -7.31
N GLN A 312 -12.90 19.65 -6.92
CA GLN A 312 -11.78 19.77 -7.84
C GLN A 312 -11.51 18.45 -8.58
N SER A 313 -11.53 17.32 -7.87
CA SER A 313 -11.26 15.99 -8.48
C SER A 313 -12.41 15.48 -9.35
N THR A 314 -13.64 15.88 -9.07
CA THR A 314 -14.83 15.47 -9.85
C THR A 314 -15.23 16.49 -10.91
N GLY A 315 -14.65 17.70 -10.89
CA GLY A 315 -15.07 18.82 -11.72
C GLY A 315 -16.52 19.24 -11.48
N THR A 316 -17.09 18.90 -10.32
CA THR A 316 -18.53 19.03 -10.03
C THR A 316 -18.73 19.70 -8.69
N PRO A 317 -19.32 20.90 -8.63
CA PRO A 317 -19.68 21.54 -7.38
C PRO A 317 -20.58 20.68 -6.48
N LEU A 318 -20.34 20.74 -5.17
CA LEU A 318 -21.09 20.03 -4.14
C LEU A 318 -21.92 21.01 -3.29
N LYS A 319 -23.16 20.62 -2.97
CA LYS A 319 -23.98 21.24 -1.92
C LYS A 319 -24.26 20.25 -0.81
N LEU A 320 -23.95 20.64 0.41
CA LEU A 320 -24.12 19.83 1.63
C LEU A 320 -25.44 20.15 2.38
N GLU A 321 -26.34 20.90 1.75
CA GLU A 321 -27.60 21.41 2.32
C GLU A 321 -28.82 20.69 1.75
N GLU A 322 -29.84 20.48 2.59
CA GLU A 322 -31.10 19.83 2.19
C GLU A 322 -31.77 20.58 1.04
N CYS A 323 -32.11 19.85 -0.01
CA CYS A 323 -32.63 20.44 -1.22
C CYS A 323 -34.12 20.79 -1.04
N ASN A 324 -34.42 22.07 -0.82
CA ASN A 324 -35.80 22.60 -0.70
C ASN A 324 -36.43 22.93 -2.06
N PHE A 325 -36.17 22.15 -3.12
CA PHE A 325 -36.72 22.41 -4.45
C PHE A 325 -37.99 21.60 -4.71
N GLN A 326 -39.06 22.31 -5.07
CA GLN A 326 -40.28 21.74 -5.64
C GLN A 326 -40.05 21.40 -7.13
N ASP A 327 -39.64 20.16 -7.42
CA ASP A 327 -39.99 19.31 -8.57
C ASP A 327 -40.04 19.83 -10.02
N LYS A 328 -39.65 21.06 -10.38
CA LYS A 328 -39.82 21.56 -11.75
C LYS A 328 -38.59 21.62 -12.66
N ASP A 329 -37.39 21.37 -12.16
CA ASP A 329 -36.20 21.04 -12.96
C ASP A 329 -35.51 19.83 -12.33
N GLY A 330 -35.96 18.64 -12.71
CA GLY A 330 -35.70 17.37 -12.00
C GLY A 330 -34.22 16.96 -11.95
N PHE A 331 -33.86 16.28 -10.85
CA PHE A 331 -32.57 15.60 -10.74
C PHE A 331 -32.43 14.58 -11.88
N ILE A 332 -31.27 14.57 -12.52
CA ILE A 332 -31.00 13.69 -13.67
C ILE A 332 -30.50 12.30 -13.24
N ALA A 333 -30.00 12.19 -12.00
CA ALA A 333 -29.60 10.93 -11.40
C ALA A 333 -29.54 11.05 -9.87
N GLU A 334 -29.90 9.97 -9.18
CA GLU A 334 -29.77 9.87 -7.72
C GLU A 334 -29.09 8.54 -7.33
N SER A 335 -28.40 8.53 -6.20
CA SER A 335 -27.88 7.34 -5.53
C SER A 335 -28.03 7.44 -4.01
N CYS A 336 -28.21 6.29 -3.37
CA CYS A 336 -28.29 6.16 -1.92
C CYS A 336 -27.48 4.93 -1.54
N ASP A 337 -26.38 5.12 -0.81
CA ASP A 337 -25.35 4.12 -0.59
C ASP A 337 -24.93 4.04 0.88
N GLN A 338 -24.62 2.83 1.37
CA GLN A 338 -24.05 2.63 2.71
C GLN A 338 -22.52 2.58 2.66
N ILE A 339 -21.88 3.49 3.40
CA ILE A 339 -20.42 3.65 3.49
C ILE A 339 -20.02 3.73 4.97
N LYS A 340 -19.30 2.71 5.44
CA LYS A 340 -18.75 2.61 6.82
C LYS A 340 -19.72 3.04 7.93
N GLY A 341 -20.96 2.56 7.88
CA GLY A 341 -21.99 2.83 8.90
C GLY A 341 -22.75 4.15 8.75
N ALA A 342 -22.51 4.89 7.67
CA ALA A 342 -23.28 6.07 7.30
C ALA A 342 -23.94 5.90 5.92
N GLN A 343 -25.13 6.46 5.78
CA GLN A 343 -25.87 6.54 4.53
C GLN A 343 -25.44 7.80 3.78
N LEU A 344 -24.99 7.64 2.54
CA LEU A 344 -24.67 8.72 1.61
C LEU A 344 -25.77 8.80 0.54
N GLU A 345 -26.46 9.93 0.47
CA GLU A 345 -27.40 10.22 -0.62
C GLU A 345 -26.82 11.30 -1.52
N LEU A 346 -26.81 11.03 -2.82
CA LEU A 346 -26.34 11.96 -3.83
C LEU A 346 -27.46 12.23 -4.83
N LYS A 347 -27.70 13.50 -5.14
CA LYS A 347 -28.64 13.93 -6.18
C LYS A 347 -27.96 14.86 -7.16
N LEU A 348 -27.94 14.47 -8.42
CA LEU A 348 -27.26 15.17 -9.50
C LEU A 348 -28.25 16.04 -10.28
N LEU A 349 -27.90 17.30 -10.47
CA LEU A 349 -28.62 18.27 -11.26
C LEU A 349 -27.76 18.71 -12.45
N ARG A 350 -28.31 18.70 -13.66
CA ARG A 350 -27.64 19.31 -14.81
C ARG A 350 -27.83 20.83 -14.74
N LEU A 351 -26.75 21.59 -14.91
CA LEU A 351 -26.84 23.03 -15.03
C LEU A 351 -26.90 23.40 -16.52
N SER A 352 -27.86 24.25 -16.88
CA SER A 352 -27.91 24.88 -18.21
C SER A 352 -26.62 25.68 -18.44
N ASN A 353 -26.05 25.59 -19.65
CA ASN A 353 -24.81 26.29 -19.98
C ASN A 353 -24.94 27.81 -19.95
#